data_AF-A0AB34K8B0-F1
#
_entry.id   AF-A0AB34K8B0-F1
#
_cell.length_a   1.000
_cell.length_b   1.000
_cell.length_c   1.000
_cell.angle_alpha   90.00
_cell.angle_beta   90.00
_cell.angle_gamma   90.00
#
_symmetry.space_group_name_H-M   'P 1'
#
loop_
_entity.id
_entity.type
_entity.pdbx_description
1 polymer ?
#
loop_
_entity_poly.entity_id
_entity_poly.type
_entity_poly.pdbx_seq_one_letter_code
_entity_poly.pdbx_strand_id
1 'polypeptide(L)'
;MEQRDDQLAAAPTPVPTQDAEVDEYQPPRATPMQEFIALYPLPYAIVSARMLLVSSAVVLCLVVHNVVILVSVFEDDKSQSLNPVLRFAALARVIAAIPRPILWWRIYVLYTAAMREPTTLRVAQRLIAAHRDRRIRCNAALNNVYNVWLLGVITTLAYRYLQRADDERTLFERALCRHACWCVLFMVTSHLVSVVAMLSKIHSGEEEQALHARQLERCSECIEVDEAMQQRLADDPCIICFATFEEKQIVRKLPRCGHLFHKHCADAWLLKHGRGRMACPICSSEIGVELDVEEEKDPQVSRELAWLAEVRRLHPGIDFW
;
A
#
# COMPACT_ATOMS: atom_id res chain seq x y z
N MET A 1 -70.43 -37.98 -39.38
CA MET A 1 -70.97 -37.76 -38.02
C MET A 1 -69.77 -37.70 -37.09
N GLU A 2 -69.11 -36.55 -36.97
CA GLU A 2 -69.43 -35.51 -35.97
C GLU A 2 -69.27 -36.04 -34.55
N GLN A 3 -68.14 -35.67 -33.91
CA GLN A 3 -68.11 -35.09 -32.56
C GLN A 3 -66.72 -34.49 -32.26
N ARG A 4 -66.64 -33.16 -32.49
CA ARG A 4 -65.96 -32.12 -31.67
C ARG A 4 -66.44 -32.20 -30.22
N ASP A 5 -65.86 -31.66 -29.16
CA ASP A 5 -64.66 -30.90 -28.76
C ASP A 5 -64.56 -31.21 -27.24
N ASP A 6 -63.40 -31.22 -26.57
CA ASP A 6 -63.08 -30.17 -25.59
C ASP A 6 -61.62 -30.37 -25.13
N GLN A 7 -60.67 -29.69 -25.78
CA GLN A 7 -59.35 -29.45 -25.20
C GLN A 7 -59.40 -28.15 -24.42
N LEU A 8 -59.33 -28.26 -23.08
CA LEU A 8 -59.14 -27.14 -22.17
C LEU A 8 -57.88 -26.35 -22.58
N ALA A 9 -58.07 -25.08 -22.94
CA ALA A 9 -56.99 -24.13 -23.15
C ALA A 9 -56.23 -23.88 -21.83
N ALA A 10 -54.99 -24.35 -21.74
CA ALA A 10 -54.07 -23.94 -20.70
C ALA A 10 -53.53 -22.54 -21.05
N ALA A 11 -53.82 -21.56 -20.20
CA ALA A 11 -53.32 -20.20 -20.34
C ALA A 11 -51.78 -20.17 -20.29
N PRO A 12 -51.10 -19.32 -21.08
CA PRO A 12 -49.66 -19.16 -20.99
C PRO A 12 -49.29 -18.57 -19.63
N THR A 13 -48.40 -19.25 -18.92
CA THR A 13 -47.82 -18.77 -17.66
C THR A 13 -47.12 -17.43 -17.90
N PRO A 14 -47.35 -16.41 -17.05
CA PRO A 14 -46.73 -15.11 -17.23
C PRO A 14 -45.21 -15.24 -17.09
N VAL A 15 -44.49 -14.76 -18.10
CA VAL A 15 -43.04 -14.56 -18.07
C VAL A 15 -42.77 -13.54 -16.94
N PRO A 16 -41.87 -13.82 -15.98
CA PRO A 16 -41.54 -12.84 -14.96
C PRO A 16 -40.86 -11.66 -15.64
N THR A 17 -41.50 -10.49 -15.58
CA THR A 17 -40.90 -9.22 -15.99
C THR A 17 -39.68 -8.96 -15.11
N GLN A 18 -38.53 -8.87 -15.75
CA GLN A 18 -37.27 -8.47 -15.13
C GLN A 18 -37.32 -6.99 -14.78
N ASP A 19 -37.95 -6.67 -13.66
CA ASP A 19 -37.71 -5.43 -12.93
C ASP A 19 -37.10 -5.81 -11.57
N ALA A 20 -36.01 -6.58 -11.62
CA ALA A 20 -35.10 -6.68 -10.49
C ALA A 20 -34.22 -5.43 -10.55
N GLU A 21 -34.55 -4.45 -9.73
CA GLU A 21 -33.66 -3.37 -9.31
C GLU A 21 -32.24 -3.94 -9.15
N VAL A 22 -31.34 -3.60 -10.08
CA VAL A 22 -29.92 -3.88 -9.93
C VAL A 22 -29.47 -2.98 -8.81
N ASP A 23 -29.51 -3.49 -7.59
CA ASP A 23 -28.97 -2.85 -6.40
C ASP A 23 -27.55 -2.42 -6.76
N GLU A 24 -27.35 -1.11 -6.93
CA GLU A 24 -26.12 -0.52 -7.39
C GLU A 24 -25.03 -0.94 -6.40
N TYR A 25 -24.17 -1.89 -6.80
CA TYR A 25 -23.13 -2.43 -5.94
C TYR A 25 -22.22 -1.28 -5.51
N GLN A 26 -22.50 -0.73 -4.33
CA GLN A 26 -21.74 0.36 -3.76
C GLN A 26 -20.62 -0.30 -2.95
N PRO A 27 -19.38 -0.31 -3.45
CA PRO A 27 -18.29 -0.95 -2.73
C PRO A 27 -18.14 -0.30 -1.34
N PRO A 28 -17.81 -1.07 -0.30
CA PRO A 28 -17.61 -0.52 1.03
C PRO A 28 -16.56 0.60 0.98
N ARG A 29 -16.86 1.74 1.63
CA ARG A 29 -15.94 2.89 1.68
C ARG A 29 -14.58 2.42 2.19
N ALA A 30 -13.57 2.55 1.34
CA ALA A 30 -12.20 2.22 1.69
C ALA A 30 -11.72 3.17 2.81
N THR A 31 -10.87 2.66 3.70
CA THR A 31 -10.20 3.54 4.67
C THR A 31 -9.10 4.33 3.96
N PRO A 32 -8.72 5.53 4.45
CA PRO A 32 -7.61 6.30 3.86
C PRO A 32 -6.31 5.50 3.73
N MET A 33 -6.08 4.56 4.66
CA MET A 33 -4.94 3.65 4.60
C MET A 33 -5.05 2.64 3.45
N GLN A 34 -6.24 2.09 3.20
CA GLN A 34 -6.47 1.18 2.08
C GLN A 34 -6.34 1.89 0.74
N GLU A 35 -6.84 3.13 0.65
CA GLU A 35 -6.63 3.99 -0.51
C GLU A 35 -5.13 4.17 -0.73
N PHE A 36 -4.40 4.67 0.26
CA PHE A 36 -2.95 4.89 0.16
C PHE A 36 -2.16 3.64 -0.26
N ILE A 37 -2.48 2.46 0.28
CA ILE A 37 -1.87 1.19 -0.13
C ILE A 37 -2.21 0.84 -1.57
N ALA A 38 -3.43 1.12 -2.03
CA ALA A 38 -3.82 0.92 -3.42
C ALA A 38 -3.08 1.88 -4.36
N LEU A 39 -2.81 3.12 -3.91
CA LEU A 39 -2.06 4.10 -4.68
C LEU A 39 -0.57 3.73 -4.81
N TYR A 40 0.07 3.40 -3.69
CA TYR A 40 1.52 3.22 -3.60
C TYR A 40 1.92 1.91 -2.90
N PRO A 41 1.53 0.73 -3.43
CA PRO A 41 1.68 -0.54 -2.72
C PRO A 41 3.15 -0.95 -2.50
N LEU A 42 3.99 -0.77 -3.52
CA LEU A 42 5.40 -1.17 -3.47
C LEU A 42 6.24 -0.23 -2.59
N PRO A 43 6.18 1.11 -2.74
CA PRO A 43 6.82 2.03 -1.78
C PRO A 43 6.37 1.76 -0.35
N TYR A 44 5.07 1.52 -0.14
CA TYR A 44 4.51 1.25 1.18
C TYR A 44 5.12 -0.01 1.80
N ALA A 45 5.13 -1.13 1.07
CA ALA A 45 5.65 -2.40 1.57
C ALA A 45 7.15 -2.31 1.91
N ILE A 46 7.94 -1.69 1.03
CA ILE A 46 9.39 -1.54 1.21
C ILE A 46 9.69 -0.69 2.44
N VAL A 47 9.12 0.51 2.51
CA VAL A 47 9.39 1.46 3.60
C VAL A 47 8.87 0.88 4.91
N SER A 48 7.64 0.38 4.94
CA SER A 48 7.05 -0.15 6.17
C SER A 48 7.80 -1.38 6.70
N ALA A 49 8.25 -2.31 5.83
CA ALA A 49 9.03 -3.47 6.27
C ALA A 49 10.39 -3.06 6.86
N ARG A 50 11.08 -2.10 6.23
CA ARG A 50 12.37 -1.57 6.73
C ARG A 50 12.20 -0.81 8.04
N MET A 51 11.21 0.09 8.10
CA MET A 51 10.91 0.86 9.31
C MET A 51 10.49 -0.04 10.47
N LEU A 52 9.78 -1.14 10.20
CA LEU A 52 9.44 -2.13 11.21
C LEU A 52 10.69 -2.77 11.83
N LEU A 53 11.67 -3.17 11.02
CA LEU A 53 12.94 -3.73 11.52
C LEU A 53 13.71 -2.71 12.37
N VAL A 54 13.96 -1.51 11.85
CA VAL A 54 14.72 -0.46 12.55
C VAL A 54 14.01 -0.07 13.86
N SER A 55 12.70 0.19 13.79
CA SER A 55 11.92 0.59 14.96
C SER A 55 11.82 -0.54 16.00
N SER A 56 11.73 -1.81 15.57
CA SER A 56 11.70 -2.94 16.49
C SER A 56 12.98 -3.04 17.32
N ALA A 57 14.15 -2.84 16.70
CA ALA A 57 15.44 -2.85 17.39
C ALA A 57 15.52 -1.70 18.42
N VAL A 58 15.13 -0.49 18.03
CA VAL A 58 15.11 0.67 18.93
C VAL A 58 14.16 0.44 20.11
N VAL A 59 12.95 -0.09 19.88
CA VAL A 59 11.99 -0.38 20.95
C VAL A 59 12.54 -1.44 21.90
N LEU A 60 13.18 -2.49 21.40
CA LEU A 60 13.82 -3.50 22.24
C LEU A 60 14.94 -2.91 23.10
N CYS A 61 15.81 -2.07 22.52
CA CYS A 61 16.85 -1.36 23.28
C CYS A 61 16.25 -0.46 24.38
N LEU A 62 15.15 0.25 24.07
CA LEU A 62 14.44 1.06 25.06
C LEU A 62 13.80 0.19 26.16
N VAL A 63 13.25 -0.98 25.83
CA VAL A 63 12.71 -1.90 26.83
C VAL A 63 13.83 -2.43 27.73
N VAL A 64 14.98 -2.81 27.16
CA VAL A 64 16.16 -3.23 27.94
C VAL A 64 16.63 -2.10 28.86
N HIS A 65 16.74 -0.87 28.36
CA HIS A 65 17.08 0.29 29.18
C HIS A 65 16.06 0.50 30.32
N ASN A 66 14.76 0.27 30.08
CA ASN A 66 13.74 0.34 31.12
C ASN A 66 13.92 -0.75 32.20
N VAL A 67 14.29 -1.97 31.80
CA VAL A 67 14.65 -3.05 32.73
C VAL A 67 15.87 -2.70 33.57
N VAL A 68 16.92 -2.14 32.96
CA VAL A 68 18.12 -1.71 33.69
C VAL A 68 17.77 -0.67 34.75
N ILE A 69 16.93 0.32 34.43
CA ILE A 69 16.46 1.33 35.40
C ILE A 69 15.68 0.67 36.55
N LEU A 70 14.85 -0.35 36.25
CA LEU A 70 14.11 -1.09 37.28
C LEU A 70 15.06 -1.84 38.20
N VAL A 71 16.02 -2.59 37.65
CA VAL A 71 16.98 -3.43 38.40
C VAL A 71 17.92 -2.57 39.25
N SER A 72 18.47 -1.48 38.69
CA SER A 72 19.39 -0.59 39.42
C SER A 72 18.78 0.03 40.67
N VAL A 73 17.44 0.08 40.74
CA VAL A 73 16.70 0.61 41.89
C VAL A 73 16.39 -0.46 42.94
N PHE A 74 16.36 -1.74 42.55
CA PHE A 74 16.24 -2.85 43.50
C PHE A 74 17.54 -3.11 44.26
N GLU A 75 18.69 -2.82 43.66
CA GLU A 75 20.01 -2.97 44.31
C GLU A 75 20.31 -1.86 45.33
N ASP A 76 19.66 -0.69 45.21
CA ASP A 76 19.87 0.44 46.10
C ASP A 76 18.88 0.38 47.29
N ASP A 77 19.26 -0.36 48.33
CA ASP A 77 18.46 -0.76 49.52
C ASP A 77 18.02 0.43 50.42
N LYS A 78 18.25 1.69 50.01
CA LYS A 78 17.85 2.91 50.75
C LYS A 78 16.52 3.52 50.30
N SER A 79 15.73 2.83 49.47
CA SER A 79 14.65 3.46 48.70
C SER A 79 13.24 3.27 49.29
N GLN A 80 13.03 3.72 50.53
CA GLN A 80 11.72 3.66 51.23
C GLN A 80 10.64 4.66 50.73
N SER A 81 10.89 5.46 49.68
CA SER A 81 9.95 6.47 49.19
C SER A 81 9.57 6.35 47.71
N LEU A 82 9.64 5.15 47.12
CA LEU A 82 9.28 4.99 45.71
C LEU A 82 7.77 4.96 45.47
N ASN A 83 7.32 5.76 44.50
CA ASN A 83 5.93 5.79 44.06
C ASN A 83 5.54 4.44 43.43
N PRO A 84 4.58 3.70 44.02
CA PRO A 84 4.17 2.38 43.53
C PRO A 84 3.57 2.46 42.11
N VAL A 85 2.94 3.59 41.78
CA VAL A 85 2.33 3.84 40.47
C VAL A 85 3.37 3.85 39.34
N LEU A 86 4.50 4.55 39.52
CA LEU A 86 5.55 4.64 38.49
C LEU A 86 6.31 3.33 38.34
N ARG A 87 6.52 2.59 39.44
CA ARG A 87 7.09 1.23 39.40
C ARG A 87 6.19 0.27 38.63
N PHE A 88 4.90 0.25 38.95
CA PHE A 88 3.92 -0.56 38.24
C PHE A 88 3.86 -0.20 36.76
N ALA A 89 3.87 1.10 36.43
CA ALA A 89 3.87 1.56 35.05
C ALA A 89 5.10 1.07 34.27
N ALA A 90 6.30 1.14 34.86
CA ALA A 90 7.52 0.64 34.23
C ALA A 90 7.48 -0.89 34.05
N LEU A 91 7.02 -1.66 35.04
CA LEU A 91 6.86 -3.11 34.92
C LEU A 91 5.84 -3.50 33.85
N ALA A 92 4.69 -2.81 33.81
CA ALA A 92 3.64 -3.05 32.82
C ALA A 92 4.15 -2.84 31.39
N ARG A 93 5.03 -1.85 31.18
CA ARG A 93 5.69 -1.63 29.88
C ARG A 93 6.52 -2.85 29.44
N VAL A 94 7.33 -3.40 30.34
CA VAL A 94 8.18 -4.57 30.05
C VAL A 94 7.31 -5.78 29.68
N ILE A 95 6.25 -6.03 30.45
CA ILE A 95 5.30 -7.12 30.18
C ILE A 95 4.62 -6.94 28.82
N ALA A 96 4.14 -5.73 28.50
CA ALA A 96 3.49 -5.43 27.24
C ALA A 96 4.43 -5.50 26.01
N ALA A 97 5.76 -5.52 26.22
CA ALA A 97 6.73 -5.67 25.15
C ALA A 97 6.97 -7.13 24.74
N ILE A 98 6.69 -8.10 25.61
CA ILE A 98 6.95 -9.53 25.40
C ILE A 98 6.32 -10.09 24.10
N PRO A 99 5.04 -9.84 23.78
CA PRO A 99 4.45 -10.41 22.56
C PRO A 99 4.92 -9.72 21.26
N ARG A 100 5.54 -8.55 21.34
CA ARG A 100 5.80 -7.69 20.18
C ARG A 100 6.77 -8.28 19.14
N PRO A 101 7.90 -8.91 19.50
CA PRO A 101 8.82 -9.49 18.53
C PRO A 101 8.16 -10.50 17.59
N ILE A 102 7.27 -11.35 18.12
CA ILE A 102 6.54 -12.35 17.34
C ILE A 102 5.56 -11.67 16.38
N LEU A 103 4.86 -10.63 16.84
CA LEU A 103 3.95 -9.86 16.02
C LEU A 103 4.70 -9.15 14.89
N TRP A 104 5.80 -8.45 15.19
CA TRP A 104 6.62 -7.76 14.20
C TRP A 104 7.20 -8.70 13.16
N TRP A 105 7.74 -9.85 13.58
CA TRP A 105 8.23 -10.87 12.66
C TRP A 105 7.13 -11.31 11.67
N ARG A 106 5.91 -11.56 12.16
CA ARG A 106 4.79 -11.95 11.29
C ARG A 106 4.43 -10.86 10.28
N ILE A 107 4.38 -9.60 10.71
CA ILE A 107 4.09 -8.45 9.83
C ILE A 107 5.18 -8.34 8.76
N TYR A 108 6.45 -8.46 9.14
CA TYR A 108 7.57 -8.43 8.23
C TYR A 108 7.48 -9.53 7.16
N VAL A 109 7.16 -10.77 7.56
CA VAL A 109 6.96 -11.88 6.62
C VAL A 109 5.81 -11.60 5.65
N LEU A 110 4.68 -11.05 6.13
CA LEU A 110 3.56 -10.71 5.26
C LEU A 110 3.93 -9.63 4.23
N TYR A 111 4.65 -8.59 4.66
CA TYR A 111 5.03 -7.49 3.77
C TYR A 111 6.07 -7.92 2.75
N THR A 112 7.05 -8.74 3.17
CA THR A 112 8.04 -9.31 2.25
C THR A 112 7.45 -10.32 1.28
N ALA A 113 6.46 -11.11 1.71
CA ALA A 113 5.71 -12.00 0.82
C ALA A 113 4.82 -11.24 -0.17
N ALA A 114 4.27 -10.08 0.22
CA ALA A 114 3.54 -9.21 -0.70
C ALA A 114 4.45 -8.63 -1.79
N MET A 115 5.68 -8.23 -1.44
CA MET A 115 6.65 -7.68 -2.41
C MET A 115 7.13 -8.69 -3.47
N ARG A 116 6.95 -9.99 -3.24
CA ARG A 116 7.29 -11.04 -4.22
C ARG A 116 6.20 -11.28 -5.25
N GLU A 117 5.08 -10.54 -5.16
CA GLU A 117 4.02 -10.68 -6.14
C GLU A 117 4.43 -10.04 -7.49
N PRO A 118 4.03 -10.65 -8.61
CA PRO A 118 4.41 -10.21 -9.95
C PRO A 118 3.90 -8.81 -10.26
N THR A 119 2.63 -8.56 -9.96
CA THR A 119 1.96 -7.29 -10.28
C THR A 119 1.77 -6.41 -9.05
N THR A 120 1.94 -5.09 -9.21
CA THR A 120 1.68 -4.09 -8.16
C THR A 120 0.27 -4.18 -7.58
N LEU A 121 -0.67 -4.64 -8.38
CA LEU A 121 -2.05 -4.88 -7.98
C LEU A 121 -2.18 -6.03 -6.98
N ARG A 122 -1.52 -7.17 -7.24
CA ARG A 122 -1.47 -8.29 -6.30
C ARG A 122 -0.72 -7.91 -5.03
N VAL A 123 0.33 -7.08 -5.13
CA VAL A 123 1.00 -6.51 -3.96
C VAL A 123 -0.01 -5.73 -3.10
N ALA A 124 -0.78 -4.82 -3.69
CA ALA A 124 -1.81 -4.05 -2.99
C ALA A 124 -2.87 -4.94 -2.32
N GLN A 125 -3.37 -5.94 -3.05
CA GLN A 125 -4.34 -6.91 -2.53
C GLN A 125 -3.80 -7.67 -1.31
N ARG A 126 -2.58 -8.22 -1.41
CA ARG A 126 -1.95 -8.93 -0.28
C ARG A 126 -1.73 -8.02 0.92
N LEU A 127 -1.33 -6.77 0.71
CA LEU A 127 -1.15 -5.80 1.80
C LEU A 127 -2.46 -5.43 2.48
N ILE A 128 -3.53 -5.18 1.71
CA ILE A 128 -4.85 -4.88 2.25
C ILE A 128 -5.41 -6.09 3.01
N ALA A 129 -5.23 -7.30 2.47
CA ALA A 129 -5.60 -8.54 3.14
C ALA A 129 -4.80 -8.73 4.45
N ALA A 130 -3.50 -8.42 4.44
CA ALA A 130 -2.67 -8.47 5.64
C ALA A 130 -3.22 -7.56 6.75
N HIS A 131 -3.73 -6.37 6.44
CA HIS A 131 -4.32 -5.46 7.43
C HIS A 131 -5.58 -6.03 8.12
N ARG A 132 -6.23 -7.06 7.56
CA ARG A 132 -7.34 -7.79 8.19
C ARG A 132 -6.86 -8.86 9.18
N ASP A 133 -5.58 -9.25 9.14
CA ASP A 133 -4.99 -10.23 10.06
C ASP A 133 -5.14 -9.75 11.52
N ARG A 134 -5.63 -10.64 12.38
CA ARG A 134 -5.81 -10.38 13.81
C ARG A 134 -4.51 -9.93 14.47
N ARG A 135 -3.36 -10.43 14.05
CA ARG A 135 -2.04 -10.12 14.63
C ARG A 135 -1.61 -8.69 14.33
N ILE A 136 -1.90 -8.17 13.14
CA ILE A 136 -1.65 -6.76 12.79
C ILE A 136 -2.52 -5.86 13.66
N ARG A 137 -3.81 -6.21 13.81
CA ARG A 137 -4.72 -5.48 14.71
C ARG A 137 -4.28 -5.54 16.16
N CYS A 138 -3.81 -6.68 16.65
CA CYS A 138 -3.24 -6.82 17.99
C CYS A 138 -2.00 -5.92 18.18
N ASN A 139 -1.09 -5.88 17.21
CA ASN A 139 0.07 -4.99 17.26
C ASN A 139 -0.34 -3.51 17.30
N ALA A 140 -1.33 -3.12 16.48
CA ALA A 140 -1.88 -1.77 16.49
C ALA A 140 -2.52 -1.41 17.85
N ALA A 141 -3.31 -2.33 18.42
CA ALA A 141 -3.89 -2.16 19.74
C ALA A 141 -2.82 -2.01 20.83
N LEU A 142 -1.77 -2.85 20.82
CA LEU A 142 -0.65 -2.75 21.75
C LEU A 142 0.11 -1.43 21.60
N ASN A 143 0.26 -0.91 20.39
CA ASN A 143 0.85 0.41 20.14
C ASN A 143 -0.03 1.53 20.71
N ASN A 144 -1.36 1.46 20.54
CA ASN A 144 -2.27 2.44 21.12
C ASN A 144 -2.21 2.42 22.67
N VAL A 145 -2.22 1.24 23.27
CA VAL A 145 -2.05 1.08 24.73
C VAL A 145 -0.73 1.68 25.19
N TYR A 146 0.35 1.46 24.45
CA TYR A 146 1.65 2.06 24.75
C TYR A 146 1.65 3.58 24.65
N ASN A 147 0.99 4.16 23.65
CA ASN A 147 0.92 5.62 23.49
C ASN A 147 0.15 6.27 24.64
N VAL A 148 -1.00 5.68 25.03
CA VAL A 148 -1.78 6.13 26.18
C VAL A 148 -0.96 6.01 27.47
N TRP A 149 -0.26 4.89 27.64
CA TRP A 149 0.64 4.68 28.79
C TRP A 149 1.78 5.71 28.84
N LEU A 150 2.46 5.96 27.72
CA LEU A 150 3.57 6.90 27.63
C LEU A 150 3.10 8.31 27.97
N LEU A 151 1.95 8.72 27.43
CA LEU A 151 1.32 9.99 27.75
C LEU A 151 1.06 10.11 29.26
N GLY A 152 0.44 9.09 29.87
CA GLY A 152 0.16 9.07 31.32
C GLY A 152 1.41 9.16 32.19
N VAL A 153 2.49 8.46 31.83
CA VAL A 153 3.79 8.56 32.52
C VAL A 153 4.37 9.96 32.39
N ILE A 154 4.37 10.54 31.19
CA ILE A 154 4.85 11.92 30.96
C ILE A 154 4.02 12.92 31.75
N THR A 155 2.69 12.80 31.76
CA THR A 155 1.81 13.73 32.50
C THR A 155 2.07 13.64 34.00
N THR A 156 2.21 12.42 34.53
CA THR A 156 2.50 12.18 35.95
C THR A 156 3.86 12.77 36.33
N LEU A 157 4.88 12.55 35.51
CA LEU A 157 6.22 13.11 35.74
C LEU A 157 6.21 14.64 35.65
N ALA A 158 5.53 15.21 34.65
CA ALA A 158 5.44 16.66 34.46
C ALA A 158 4.70 17.35 35.61
N TYR A 159 3.56 16.82 36.04
CA TYR A 159 2.80 17.34 37.18
C TYR A 159 3.66 17.39 38.44
N ARG A 160 4.42 16.32 38.71
CA ARG A 160 5.33 16.24 39.86
C ARG A 160 6.53 17.18 39.71
N TYR A 161 7.02 17.37 38.47
CA TYR A 161 8.10 18.30 38.17
C TYR A 161 7.73 19.75 38.49
N LEU A 162 6.45 20.10 38.31
CA LEU A 162 5.91 21.43 38.61
C LEU A 162 5.64 21.64 40.11
N GLN A 163 5.38 20.58 40.87
CA GLN A 163 5.01 20.68 42.29
C GLN A 163 6.16 20.56 43.29
N ARG A 164 7.29 19.94 42.91
CA ARG A 164 8.42 19.69 43.83
C ARG A 164 9.70 20.38 43.38
N ALA A 165 10.46 20.87 44.36
CA ALA A 165 11.80 21.41 44.13
C ALA A 165 12.76 20.31 43.63
N ASP A 166 13.80 20.71 42.91
CA ASP A 166 14.74 19.79 42.24
C ASP A 166 15.41 18.79 43.20
N ASP A 167 15.68 19.26 44.42
CA ASP A 167 16.44 18.54 45.45
C ASP A 167 15.62 17.41 46.13
N GLU A 168 14.30 17.43 46.03
CA GLU A 168 13.41 16.41 46.59
C GLU A 168 13.18 15.21 45.65
N ARG A 169 13.82 15.19 44.49
CA ARG A 169 13.57 14.19 43.43
C ARG A 169 14.40 12.92 43.58
N THR A 170 13.71 11.79 43.53
CA THR A 170 14.38 10.49 43.56
C THR A 170 15.25 10.28 42.31
N LEU A 171 16.34 9.54 42.44
CA LEU A 171 17.20 9.15 41.30
C LEU A 171 16.39 8.39 40.23
N PHE A 172 15.43 7.57 40.65
CA PHE A 172 14.51 6.85 39.77
C PHE A 172 13.62 7.77 38.94
N GLU A 173 12.98 8.78 39.55
CA GLU A 173 12.15 9.75 38.81
C GLU A 173 12.97 10.51 37.75
N ARG A 174 14.22 10.88 38.07
CA ARG A 174 15.15 11.51 37.11
C ARG A 174 15.54 10.57 35.98
N ALA A 175 15.88 9.32 36.28
CA ALA A 175 16.22 8.31 35.29
C ALA A 175 15.03 7.99 34.37
N LEU A 176 13.83 7.84 34.94
CA LEU A 176 12.59 7.57 34.21
C LEU A 176 12.17 8.76 33.33
N CYS A 177 12.36 10.00 33.81
CA CYS A 177 12.15 11.21 33.01
C CYS A 177 13.06 11.24 31.78
N ARG A 178 14.37 11.05 31.97
CA ARG A 178 15.33 10.95 30.85
C ARG A 178 14.95 9.82 29.89
N HIS A 179 14.55 8.67 30.40
CA HIS A 179 14.06 7.55 29.59
C HIS A 179 12.81 7.91 28.78
N ALA A 180 11.84 8.59 29.38
CA ALA A 180 10.63 9.06 28.71
C ALA A 180 10.96 10.06 27.58
N CYS A 181 11.90 10.99 27.82
CA CYS A 181 12.39 11.90 26.77
C CYS A 181 13.01 11.14 25.59
N TRP A 182 13.85 10.13 25.85
CA TRP A 182 14.37 9.27 24.78
C TRP A 182 13.26 8.56 24.02
N CYS A 183 12.22 8.05 24.70
CA CYS A 183 11.10 7.40 24.04
C CYS A 183 10.35 8.34 23.08
N VAL A 184 10.07 9.57 23.53
CA VAL A 184 9.41 10.58 22.69
C VAL A 184 10.31 10.96 21.52
N LEU A 185 11.60 11.21 21.76
CA LEU A 185 12.56 11.57 20.72
C LEU A 185 12.62 10.49 19.63
N PHE A 186 12.82 9.23 19.99
CA PHE A 186 12.90 8.12 19.04
C PHE A 186 11.57 7.84 18.32
N MET A 187 10.43 8.03 18.99
CA MET A 187 9.12 7.92 18.37
C MET A 187 8.94 8.98 17.28
N VAL A 188 9.20 10.25 17.61
CA VAL A 188 9.07 11.37 16.68
C VAL A 188 10.05 11.22 15.51
N THR A 189 11.31 10.89 15.78
CA THR A 189 12.32 10.74 14.73
C THR A 189 11.99 9.56 13.82
N SER A 190 11.53 8.42 14.34
CA SER A 190 11.10 7.28 13.53
C SER A 190 9.93 7.64 12.62
N HIS A 191 8.91 8.35 13.12
CA HIS A 191 7.79 8.80 12.30
C HIS A 191 8.23 9.78 11.20
N LEU A 192 9.07 10.76 11.53
CA LEU A 192 9.60 11.71 10.54
C LEU A 192 10.41 10.99 9.45
N VAL A 193 11.31 10.08 9.84
CA VAL A 193 12.11 9.28 8.90
C VAL A 193 11.22 8.40 8.03
N SER A 194 10.18 7.78 8.59
CA SER A 194 9.24 6.96 7.82
C SER A 194 8.47 7.79 6.79
N VAL A 195 8.01 9.00 7.15
CA VAL A 195 7.30 9.89 6.23
C VAL A 195 8.23 10.36 5.12
N VAL A 196 9.43 10.83 5.47
CA VAL A 196 10.43 11.28 4.49
C VAL A 196 10.81 10.14 3.54
N ALA A 197 11.10 8.95 4.08
CA ALA A 197 11.44 7.79 3.25
C ALA A 197 10.32 7.39 2.29
N MET A 198 9.06 7.49 2.73
CA MET A 198 7.90 7.23 1.89
C MET A 198 7.76 8.25 0.77
N LEU A 199 7.85 9.55 1.09
CA LEU A 199 7.76 10.63 0.11
C LEU A 199 8.91 10.57 -0.90
N SER A 200 10.14 10.34 -0.44
CA SER A 200 11.30 10.18 -1.33
C SER A 200 11.13 9.00 -2.28
N LYS A 201 10.55 7.89 -1.81
CA LYS A 201 10.30 6.72 -2.67
C LYS A 201 9.22 6.96 -3.71
N ILE A 202 8.15 7.67 -3.33
CA ILE A 202 7.09 8.07 -4.27
C ILE A 202 7.69 8.98 -5.35
N HIS A 203 8.39 10.05 -4.93
CA HIS A 203 8.98 11.01 -5.86
C HIS A 203 10.00 10.37 -6.81
N SER A 204 10.86 9.48 -6.33
CA SER A 204 11.81 8.77 -7.19
C SER A 204 11.12 7.89 -8.24
N GLY A 205 9.94 7.33 -7.92
CA GLY A 205 9.18 6.52 -8.87
C GLY A 205 8.53 7.39 -9.96
N GLU A 206 7.98 8.53 -9.59
CA GLU A 206 7.43 9.52 -10.54
C GLU A 206 8.51 10.06 -11.48
N GLU A 207 9.72 10.31 -10.98
CA GLU A 207 10.84 10.81 -11.76
C GLU A 207 11.35 9.77 -12.79
N GLU A 208 11.41 8.50 -12.40
CA GLU A 208 11.76 7.37 -13.29
C GLU A 208 10.71 7.19 -14.40
N GLN A 209 9.42 7.28 -14.05
CA GLN A 209 8.32 7.23 -15.04
C GLN A 209 8.38 8.41 -16.02
N ALA A 210 8.60 9.63 -15.52
CA ALA A 210 8.73 10.81 -16.35
C ALA A 210 9.92 10.68 -17.32
N LEU A 211 11.02 10.07 -16.88
CA LEU A 211 12.16 9.77 -17.74
C LEU A 211 11.79 8.74 -18.83
N HIS A 212 11.10 7.65 -18.47
CA HIS A 212 10.64 6.64 -19.43
C HIS A 212 9.64 7.22 -20.44
N ALA A 213 8.73 8.10 -20.02
CA ALA A 213 7.80 8.80 -20.91
C ALA A 213 8.54 9.71 -21.89
N ARG A 214 9.52 10.50 -21.42
CA ARG A 214 10.38 11.32 -22.30
C ARG A 214 11.20 10.49 -23.27
N GLN A 215 11.72 9.35 -22.81
CA GLN A 215 12.46 8.42 -23.66
C GLN A 215 11.55 7.83 -24.74
N LEU A 216 10.32 7.45 -24.40
CA LEU A 216 9.34 6.96 -25.37
C LEU A 216 8.99 8.04 -26.41
N GLU A 217 8.74 9.27 -25.98
CA GLU A 217 8.49 10.41 -26.88
C GLU A 217 9.67 10.68 -27.82
N ARG A 218 10.91 10.58 -27.32
CA ARG A 218 12.12 10.78 -28.13
C ARG A 218 12.35 9.64 -29.14
N CYS A 219 12.04 8.41 -28.75
CA CYS A 219 12.37 7.22 -29.53
C CYS A 219 11.25 6.78 -30.48
N SER A 220 10.04 7.34 -30.39
CA SER A 220 8.93 6.91 -31.25
C SER A 220 8.16 8.08 -31.86
N GLU A 221 7.74 7.89 -33.09
CA GLU A 221 7.10 8.92 -33.90
C GLU A 221 5.59 8.94 -33.62
N CYS A 222 5.03 10.12 -33.34
CA CYS A 222 3.59 10.33 -33.27
C CYS A 222 3.09 10.88 -34.61
N ILE A 223 2.12 10.21 -35.21
CA ILE A 223 1.57 10.56 -36.51
C ILE A 223 0.08 10.79 -36.34
N GLU A 224 -0.44 11.87 -36.93
CA GLU A 224 -1.88 12.10 -37.04
C GLU A 224 -2.43 11.28 -38.22
N VAL A 225 -3.53 10.56 -37.99
CA VAL A 225 -4.16 9.74 -39.03
C VAL A 225 -4.89 10.65 -40.02
N ASP A 226 -4.43 10.65 -41.27
CA ASP A 226 -5.15 11.25 -42.39
C ASP A 226 -6.15 10.27 -43.02
N GLU A 227 -7.04 10.78 -43.88
CA GLU A 227 -8.10 9.99 -44.52
C GLU A 227 -7.53 8.83 -45.36
N ALA A 228 -6.38 9.03 -46.01
CA ALA A 228 -5.71 8.01 -46.80
C ALA A 228 -5.11 6.89 -45.93
N MET A 229 -4.52 7.24 -44.79
CA MET A 229 -3.96 6.31 -43.82
C MET A 229 -5.06 5.52 -43.10
N GLN A 230 -6.18 6.16 -42.78
CA GLN A 230 -7.35 5.47 -42.24
C GLN A 230 -7.83 4.35 -43.18
N GLN A 231 -7.97 4.64 -44.48
CA GLN A 231 -8.37 3.63 -45.47
C GLN A 231 -7.36 2.47 -45.55
N ARG A 232 -6.05 2.76 -45.44
CA ARG A 232 -4.99 1.74 -45.47
C ARG A 232 -4.93 0.88 -44.22
N LEU A 233 -5.35 1.42 -43.07
CA LEU A 233 -5.32 0.74 -41.77
C LEU A 233 -6.68 0.14 -41.38
N ALA A 234 -7.67 0.16 -42.28
CA ALA A 234 -9.01 -0.34 -42.00
C ALA A 234 -9.01 -1.82 -41.55
N ASP A 235 -8.08 -2.61 -42.08
CA ASP A 235 -7.92 -4.04 -41.74
C ASP A 235 -6.89 -4.31 -40.62
N ASP A 236 -6.16 -3.29 -40.16
CA ASP A 236 -5.11 -3.38 -39.13
C ASP A 236 -5.50 -2.55 -37.89
N PRO A 237 -6.43 -3.04 -37.04
CA PRO A 237 -6.83 -2.34 -35.83
C PRO A 237 -5.71 -2.32 -34.78
N CYS A 238 -5.79 -1.39 -33.82
CA CYS A 238 -4.84 -1.36 -32.71
C CYS A 238 -4.99 -2.63 -31.86
N ILE A 239 -3.96 -3.50 -31.80
CA ILE A 239 -4.03 -4.79 -31.09
C ILE A 239 -4.21 -4.67 -29.56
N ILE A 240 -4.02 -3.47 -28.99
CA ILE A 240 -4.13 -3.24 -27.54
C ILE A 240 -5.60 -3.03 -27.15
N CYS A 241 -6.35 -2.24 -27.92
CA CYS A 241 -7.76 -1.93 -27.66
C CYS A 241 -8.73 -2.60 -28.65
N PHE A 242 -8.21 -3.24 -29.69
CA PHE A 242 -8.94 -3.85 -30.82
C PHE A 242 -9.83 -2.88 -31.61
N ALA A 243 -9.63 -1.57 -31.47
CA ALA A 243 -10.37 -0.54 -32.20
C ALA A 243 -9.64 -0.11 -33.48
N THR A 244 -10.41 0.22 -34.52
CA THR A 244 -9.91 0.81 -35.77
C THR A 244 -9.39 2.23 -35.54
N PHE A 245 -8.52 2.68 -36.42
CA PHE A 245 -8.04 4.06 -36.41
C PHE A 245 -9.04 4.98 -37.11
N GLU A 246 -9.27 6.17 -36.55
CA GLU A 246 -10.13 7.20 -37.12
C GLU A 246 -9.29 8.43 -37.52
N GLU A 247 -9.78 9.20 -38.48
CA GLU A 247 -9.19 10.48 -38.89
C GLU A 247 -8.93 11.39 -37.68
N LYS A 248 -7.79 12.09 -37.68
CA LYS A 248 -7.34 13.01 -36.61
C LYS A 248 -6.97 12.33 -35.29
N GLN A 249 -7.02 11.00 -35.20
CA GLN A 249 -6.45 10.30 -34.06
C GLN A 249 -4.92 10.33 -34.13
N ILE A 250 -4.27 10.38 -32.96
CA ILE A 250 -2.81 10.32 -32.86
C ILE A 250 -2.39 8.86 -32.64
N VAL A 251 -1.60 8.34 -33.57
CA VAL A 251 -1.00 7.01 -33.50
C VAL A 251 0.49 7.10 -33.23
N ARG A 252 1.01 6.14 -32.48
CA ARG A 252 2.44 6.00 -32.22
C ARG A 252 3.01 4.89 -33.09
N LYS A 253 4.04 5.23 -33.86
CA LYS A 253 4.82 4.30 -34.69
C LYS A 253 6.12 3.94 -33.97
N LEU A 254 6.34 2.65 -33.78
CA LEU A 254 7.57 2.17 -33.15
C LEU A 254 8.75 2.20 -34.14
N PRO A 255 9.94 2.68 -33.74
CA PRO A 255 11.05 2.97 -34.67
C PRO A 255 11.68 1.72 -35.29
N ARG A 256 11.75 0.60 -34.57
CA ARG A 256 12.44 -0.62 -35.02
C ARG A 256 11.57 -1.54 -35.89
N CYS A 257 10.30 -1.68 -35.53
CA CYS A 257 9.38 -2.61 -36.19
C CYS A 257 8.30 -1.92 -37.03
N GLY A 258 8.11 -0.60 -36.88
CA GLY A 258 7.13 0.16 -37.65
C GLY A 258 5.67 -0.07 -37.25
N HIS A 259 5.37 -0.93 -36.27
CA HIS A 259 4.01 -1.19 -35.81
C HIS A 259 3.35 0.07 -35.22
N LEU A 260 2.05 0.19 -35.49
CA LEU A 260 1.21 1.35 -35.14
C LEU A 260 0.22 0.98 -34.03
N PHE A 261 0.03 1.91 -33.10
CA PHE A 261 -0.93 1.78 -32.01
C PHE A 261 -1.51 3.16 -31.70
N HIS A 262 -2.68 3.27 -31.06
CA HIS A 262 -3.10 4.57 -30.51
C HIS A 262 -2.05 5.07 -29.52
N LYS A 263 -1.75 6.37 -29.53
CA LYS A 263 -0.75 6.96 -28.63
C LYS A 263 -0.98 6.54 -27.18
N HIS A 264 -2.21 6.71 -26.69
CA HIS A 264 -2.57 6.35 -25.32
C HIS A 264 -2.40 4.84 -25.04
N CYS A 265 -2.72 3.98 -26.00
CA CYS A 265 -2.57 2.53 -25.85
C CYS A 265 -1.09 2.11 -25.78
N ALA A 266 -0.25 2.63 -26.68
CA ALA A 266 1.18 2.37 -26.65
C ALA A 266 1.84 2.93 -25.39
N ASP A 267 1.50 4.16 -24.99
CA ASP A 267 2.07 4.79 -23.79
C ASP A 267 1.71 4.00 -22.55
N ALA A 268 0.43 3.63 -22.40
CA ALA A 268 -0.03 2.80 -21.28
C ALA A 268 0.63 1.42 -21.28
N TRP A 269 0.83 0.79 -22.44
CA TRP A 269 1.49 -0.52 -22.52
C TRP A 269 2.98 -0.43 -22.17
N LEU A 270 3.69 0.49 -22.81
CA LEU A 270 5.15 0.59 -22.73
C LEU A 270 5.65 1.16 -21.41
N LEU A 271 4.88 2.05 -20.77
CA LEU A 271 5.20 2.54 -19.44
C LEU A 271 4.87 1.50 -18.35
N LYS A 272 3.79 0.73 -18.53
CA LYS A 272 3.34 -0.28 -17.55
C LYS A 272 4.15 -1.57 -17.58
N HIS A 273 4.53 -2.03 -18.77
CA HIS A 273 5.34 -3.24 -18.95
C HIS A 273 6.84 -2.94 -19.09
N GLY A 274 7.22 -1.66 -19.13
CA GLY A 274 8.59 -1.19 -19.29
C GLY A 274 9.47 -1.26 -18.04
N ARG A 275 9.19 -2.14 -17.06
CA ARG A 275 10.17 -2.45 -16.00
C ARG A 275 11.25 -3.35 -16.59
N GLY A 276 12.15 -2.73 -17.35
CA GLY A 276 13.34 -3.34 -17.94
C GLY A 276 13.28 -3.54 -19.45
N ARG A 277 12.09 -3.72 -20.05
CA ARG A 277 11.98 -3.91 -21.51
C ARG A 277 10.78 -3.18 -22.11
N MET A 278 11.02 -2.09 -22.81
CA MET A 278 10.02 -1.49 -23.70
C MET A 278 9.99 -2.31 -25.01
N ALA A 279 9.15 -3.33 -25.08
CA ALA A 279 9.03 -4.20 -26.25
C ALA A 279 7.72 -3.98 -27.00
N CYS A 280 7.77 -4.11 -28.32
CA CYS A 280 6.58 -4.09 -29.16
C CYS A 280 5.62 -5.23 -28.78
N PRO A 281 4.32 -4.97 -28.54
CA PRO A 281 3.34 -6.03 -28.26
C PRO A 281 3.17 -7.07 -29.38
N ILE A 282 3.53 -6.71 -30.62
CA ILE A 282 3.33 -7.55 -31.81
C ILE A 282 4.54 -8.45 -32.07
N CYS A 283 5.76 -7.91 -31.97
CA CYS A 283 6.97 -8.61 -32.42
C CYS A 283 8.09 -8.66 -31.38
N SER A 284 7.83 -8.21 -30.15
CA SER A 284 8.80 -8.16 -29.04
C SER A 284 10.09 -7.37 -29.33
N SER A 285 10.14 -6.62 -30.44
CA SER A 285 11.29 -5.77 -30.76
C SER A 285 11.43 -4.66 -29.72
N GLU A 286 12.61 -4.56 -29.12
CA GLU A 286 12.92 -3.57 -28.11
C GLU A 286 12.98 -2.15 -28.69
N ILE A 287 12.47 -1.19 -27.93
CA ILE A 287 12.44 0.24 -28.25
C ILE A 287 13.62 0.98 -27.57
N GLY A 288 14.47 0.26 -26.81
CA GLY A 288 15.68 0.74 -26.11
C GLY A 288 16.27 -0.34 -25.18
N VAL A 289 17.52 -0.17 -24.73
CA VAL A 289 18.45 -1.21 -24.17
C VAL A 289 17.92 -2.03 -22.98
N GLU A 290 18.20 -3.35 -23.06
CA GLU A 290 17.93 -4.49 -22.16
C GLU A 290 17.92 -4.27 -20.64
N LEU A 291 16.85 -4.74 -19.98
CA LEU A 291 16.86 -5.48 -18.70
C LEU A 291 15.70 -6.50 -18.68
N ASP A 292 16.01 -7.79 -18.46
CA ASP A 292 15.07 -8.92 -18.56
C ASP A 292 14.28 -9.22 -17.27
N VAL A 293 12.95 -9.49 -17.38
CA VAL A 293 12.15 -10.33 -16.45
C VAL A 293 10.93 -10.95 -17.18
N GLU A 294 10.66 -12.25 -16.99
CA GLU A 294 9.52 -13.03 -17.56
C GLU A 294 8.35 -13.22 -16.57
N GLU A 295 7.09 -13.35 -17.06
CA GLU A 295 5.87 -13.51 -16.23
C GLU A 295 4.78 -14.43 -16.86
N GLU A 296 4.09 -15.24 -16.02
CA GLU A 296 3.11 -16.30 -16.36
C GLU A 296 1.67 -16.00 -15.82
N LYS A 297 0.60 -16.45 -16.53
CA LYS A 297 -0.82 -16.07 -16.29
C LYS A 297 -1.70 -17.20 -15.68
N ASP A 298 -2.59 -16.84 -14.73
CA ASP A 298 -3.66 -17.69 -14.15
C ASP A 298 -5.05 -16.97 -14.23
N PRO A 299 -6.13 -17.64 -14.69
CA PRO A 299 -7.48 -17.09 -14.90
C PRO A 299 -8.35 -16.80 -13.66
N GLN A 300 -7.99 -17.16 -12.43
CA GLN A 300 -8.84 -16.88 -11.25
C GLN A 300 -8.81 -15.40 -10.79
N VAL A 301 -7.89 -14.60 -11.35
CA VAL A 301 -7.56 -13.21 -10.97
C VAL A 301 -8.62 -12.18 -11.40
N SER A 302 -9.46 -12.49 -12.39
CA SER A 302 -10.23 -11.49 -13.14
C SER A 302 -11.37 -10.78 -12.40
N ARG A 303 -11.88 -11.30 -11.28
CA ARG A 303 -13.06 -10.73 -10.60
C ARG A 303 -12.74 -9.62 -9.59
N GLU A 304 -11.54 -9.60 -9.00
CA GLU A 304 -11.11 -8.54 -8.08
C GLU A 304 -10.42 -7.36 -8.80
N LEU A 305 -10.02 -7.54 -10.06
CA LEU A 305 -9.45 -6.48 -10.91
C LEU A 305 -10.44 -5.35 -11.19
N ALA A 306 -11.74 -5.67 -11.25
CA ALA A 306 -12.79 -4.72 -11.58
C ALA A 306 -12.93 -3.59 -10.54
N TRP A 307 -12.81 -3.92 -9.24
CA TRP A 307 -12.91 -2.93 -8.18
C TRP A 307 -11.71 -1.98 -8.12
N LEU A 308 -10.48 -2.51 -8.30
CA LEU A 308 -9.27 -1.69 -8.32
C LEU A 308 -9.16 -0.84 -9.58
N ALA A 309 -9.75 -1.29 -10.69
CA ALA A 309 -9.88 -0.50 -11.91
C ALA A 309 -10.84 0.70 -11.72
N GLU A 310 -11.91 0.53 -10.93
CA GLU A 310 -12.90 1.58 -10.64
C GLU A 310 -12.33 2.68 -9.74
N VAL A 311 -11.63 2.32 -8.66
CA VAL A 311 -10.97 3.28 -7.76
C VAL A 311 -9.96 4.15 -8.52
N ARG A 312 -9.26 3.56 -9.50
CA ARG A 312 -8.31 4.28 -10.37
C ARG A 312 -9.01 5.22 -11.35
N ARG A 313 -10.22 4.89 -11.81
CA ARG A 313 -11.00 5.73 -12.73
C ARG A 313 -11.51 7.01 -12.07
N LEU A 314 -11.71 6.99 -10.74
CA LEU A 314 -12.22 8.11 -9.94
C LEU A 314 -11.16 9.16 -9.54
N HIS A 315 -9.87 8.89 -9.75
CA HIS A 315 -8.76 9.82 -9.43
C HIS A 315 -7.84 10.08 -10.63
N PRO A 316 -8.27 10.86 -11.64
CA PRO A 316 -7.52 11.09 -12.88
C PRO A 316 -6.29 12.01 -12.73
N GLY A 317 -6.07 12.63 -11.57
CA GLY A 317 -4.97 13.56 -11.31
C GLY A 317 -3.86 13.01 -10.40
N ILE A 318 -3.91 11.72 -10.05
CA ILE A 318 -2.83 11.01 -9.36
C ILE A 318 -2.28 10.05 -10.39
N ASP A 319 -1.15 10.39 -10.99
CA ASP A 319 -0.50 9.55 -11.99
C ASP A 319 0.03 8.28 -11.31
N PHE A 320 -0.79 7.24 -11.32
CA PHE A 320 -0.35 5.89 -11.01
C PHE A 320 0.58 5.41 -12.11
N TRP A 321 1.59 4.61 -11.78
CA TRP A 321 2.06 3.37 -12.45
C TRP A 321 3.56 3.21 -12.51
#